data_AF-A0A1Q9C5D9-F1
#
_entry.id   AF-A0A1Q9C5D9-F1
#
_cell.length_a   1.000
_cell.length_b   1.000
_cell.length_c   1.000
_cell.angle_alpha   90.00
_cell.angle_beta   90.00
_cell.angle_gamma   90.00
#
_symmetry.space_group_name_H-M   'P 1'
#
loop_
_entity.id
_entity.type
_entity.pdbx_description
1 polymer ?
#
loop_
_entity_poly.entity_id
_entity_poly.type
_entity_poly.pdbx_seq_one_letter_code
_entity_poly.pdbx_strand_id
1 'polypeptide(L)'
;MQKPPPTTSRGGVWTQNFTQGPQSSASFRGCSARGKRQSAKEHRGGGLLVAKSYRQDAGSSALFETCSAKVGGGASVKDFSQEGPQSCVNFTGCRATDGGGLVAESYHQAIGTSADFENCTAERGEGGGLYTTMLDGRGSMHFRACGARAGGGLSTSELDGNGSMRFETCRAEAGGGINVRPGGRVQHGGSLEFQACNASFTGGGLYSSAGPGEPYTSEFVSPAAPETLFEDVKFGAALKAHGTS
;
A
#
# COMPACT_ATOMS: atom_id res chain seq x y z
N MET A 1 30.41 -2.00 -29.17
CA MET A 1 29.13 -2.72 -29.23
C MET A 1 28.56 -2.79 -27.82
N GLN A 2 27.45 -2.10 -27.54
CA GLN A 2 26.78 -2.21 -26.24
C GLN A 2 26.09 -3.58 -26.17
N LYS A 3 26.38 -4.33 -25.11
CA LYS A 3 25.76 -5.61 -24.80
C LYS A 3 24.24 -5.36 -24.64
N PRO A 4 23.36 -6.09 -25.35
CA PRO A 4 21.92 -5.92 -25.16
C PRO A 4 21.59 -6.17 -23.68
N PRO A 5 20.73 -5.34 -23.06
CA PRO A 5 20.35 -5.57 -21.68
C PRO A 5 19.72 -6.97 -21.56
N PRO A 6 19.97 -7.69 -20.46
CA PRO A 6 19.41 -9.02 -20.27
C PRO A 6 17.89 -8.96 -20.44
N THR A 7 17.34 -9.91 -21.19
CA THR A 7 15.92 -10.07 -21.49
C THR A 7 15.17 -10.39 -20.20
N THR A 8 14.92 -9.34 -19.42
CA THR A 8 14.14 -9.37 -18.20
C THR A 8 12.68 -9.60 -18.61
N SER A 9 12.05 -10.61 -18.03
CA SER A 9 10.62 -10.88 -18.21
C SER A 9 9.79 -9.75 -17.58
N ARG A 10 9.67 -8.66 -18.31
CA ARG A 10 8.89 -7.49 -17.90
C ARG A 10 7.41 -7.84 -18.01
N GLY A 11 6.56 -7.19 -17.21
CA GLY A 11 5.11 -7.24 -17.42
C GLY A 11 4.71 -6.55 -18.72
N GLY A 12 3.49 -6.01 -18.77
CA GLY A 12 2.93 -5.38 -19.97
C GLY A 12 3.84 -4.29 -20.57
N VAL A 13 4.32 -3.37 -19.74
CA VAL A 13 5.19 -2.26 -20.15
C VAL A 13 6.39 -2.13 -19.22
N TRP A 14 7.54 -1.80 -19.80
CA TRP A 14 8.73 -1.40 -19.05
C TRP A 14 9.24 -0.05 -19.53
N THR A 15 9.59 0.82 -18.58
CA THR A 15 10.24 2.09 -18.86
C THR A 15 11.10 2.55 -17.68
N GLN A 16 11.97 3.52 -17.93
CA GLN A 16 12.67 4.23 -16.86
C GLN A 16 11.73 5.18 -16.13
N ASN A 17 10.99 6.00 -16.88
CA ASN A 17 10.01 6.95 -16.35
C ASN A 17 8.69 6.78 -17.11
N PHE A 18 7.58 6.97 -16.42
CA PHE A 18 6.26 6.98 -17.01
C PHE A 18 5.53 8.26 -16.57
N THR A 19 5.20 9.12 -17.52
CA THR A 19 4.44 10.34 -17.24
C THR A 19 3.10 10.24 -17.93
N GLN A 20 2.05 10.32 -17.13
CA GLN A 20 0.69 10.43 -17.61
C GLN A 20 0.30 11.90 -17.61
N GLY A 21 0.15 12.48 -18.82
CA GLY A 21 -0.19 13.88 -18.99
C GLY A 21 -1.63 14.21 -18.54
N PRO A 22 -1.99 15.51 -18.48
CA PRO A 22 -3.32 15.93 -18.04
C PRO A 22 -4.45 15.29 -18.84
N GLN A 23 -5.55 14.95 -18.17
CA GLN A 23 -6.77 14.40 -18.77
C GLN A 23 -6.56 13.12 -19.61
N SER A 24 -5.45 12.42 -19.42
CA SER A 24 -5.16 11.19 -20.16
C SER A 24 -5.57 9.94 -19.39
N SER A 25 -5.68 8.81 -20.10
CA SER A 25 -6.01 7.51 -19.52
C SER A 25 -4.98 6.45 -19.90
N ALA A 26 -4.70 5.53 -18.98
CA ALA A 26 -3.84 4.39 -19.18
C ALA A 26 -4.51 3.14 -18.60
N SER A 27 -4.51 2.04 -19.35
CA SER A 27 -5.16 0.80 -18.92
C SER A 27 -4.27 -0.40 -19.21
N PHE A 28 -4.06 -1.22 -18.18
CA PHE A 28 -3.30 -2.44 -18.21
C PHE A 28 -4.22 -3.57 -17.70
N ARG A 29 -4.59 -4.49 -18.59
CA ARG A 29 -5.57 -5.54 -18.29
C ARG A 29 -4.99 -6.92 -18.60
N GLY A 30 -5.07 -7.83 -17.64
CA GLY A 30 -4.63 -9.22 -17.80
C GLY A 30 -3.14 -9.39 -18.05
N CYS A 31 -2.32 -8.37 -17.75
CA CYS A 31 -0.89 -8.41 -18.01
C CYS A 31 -0.17 -9.28 -16.98
N SER A 32 0.83 -10.05 -17.39
CA SER A 32 1.53 -10.97 -16.49
C SER A 32 3.05 -10.94 -16.71
N ALA A 33 3.81 -10.63 -15.65
CA ALA A 33 5.26 -10.77 -15.65
C ALA A 33 5.62 -12.20 -15.22
N ARG A 34 5.84 -13.10 -16.18
CA ARG A 34 6.28 -14.48 -15.93
C ARG A 34 7.65 -14.72 -16.54
N GLY A 35 8.54 -15.38 -15.82
CA GLY A 35 9.78 -15.90 -16.42
C GLY A 35 10.08 -17.31 -15.97
N LYS A 36 11.11 -17.89 -16.63
CA LYS A 36 11.56 -19.25 -16.34
C LYS A 36 12.17 -19.28 -14.93
N ARG A 37 12.00 -20.41 -14.24
CA ARG A 37 12.18 -20.68 -12.79
C ARG A 37 13.48 -20.21 -12.09
N GLN A 38 14.42 -19.52 -12.74
CA GLN A 38 15.79 -19.35 -12.24
C GLN A 38 16.25 -17.91 -11.96
N SER A 39 15.46 -16.86 -12.21
CA SER A 39 15.86 -15.48 -11.88
C SER A 39 14.81 -14.76 -11.03
N ALA A 40 14.91 -14.96 -9.72
CA ALA A 40 14.07 -14.32 -8.70
C ALA A 40 13.99 -12.77 -8.77
N LYS A 41 14.88 -12.12 -9.54
CA LYS A 41 14.97 -10.67 -9.72
C LYS A 41 14.08 -10.10 -10.84
N GLU A 42 13.44 -10.94 -11.67
CA GLU A 42 13.02 -10.51 -13.00
C GLU A 42 11.51 -10.40 -13.25
N HIS A 43 10.65 -10.67 -12.27
CA HIS A 43 9.18 -10.71 -12.48
C HIS A 43 8.47 -9.57 -11.71
N ARG A 44 8.65 -8.34 -12.17
CA ARG A 44 8.09 -7.15 -11.52
C ARG A 44 7.08 -6.44 -12.40
N GLY A 45 6.06 -5.86 -11.79
CA GLY A 45 5.13 -4.93 -12.45
C GLY A 45 4.32 -5.60 -13.54
N GLY A 46 3.31 -6.40 -13.17
CA GLY A 46 2.57 -7.26 -14.12
C GLY A 46 1.98 -6.48 -15.29
N GLY A 47 1.37 -5.33 -15.02
CA GLY A 47 0.98 -4.33 -16.02
C GLY A 47 2.11 -3.37 -16.37
N LEU A 48 2.74 -2.78 -15.36
CA LEU A 48 3.73 -1.73 -15.56
C LEU A 48 4.93 -1.89 -14.62
N LEU A 49 6.13 -1.91 -15.19
CA LEU A 49 7.40 -1.81 -14.47
C LEU A 49 8.08 -0.48 -14.80
N VAL A 50 8.20 0.40 -13.81
CA VAL A 50 8.91 1.68 -13.93
C VAL A 50 10.14 1.67 -13.04
N ALA A 51 11.32 1.82 -13.64
CA ALA A 51 12.57 1.72 -12.89
C ALA A 51 12.86 2.95 -12.00
N LYS A 52 12.28 4.10 -12.32
CA LYS A 52 12.44 5.36 -11.59
C LYS A 52 11.07 5.93 -11.21
N SER A 53 10.52 6.88 -11.97
CA SER A 53 9.34 7.62 -11.54
C SER A 53 8.10 7.38 -12.40
N TYR A 54 6.97 7.18 -11.73
CA TYR A 54 5.64 7.30 -12.30
C TYR A 54 5.05 8.64 -11.84
N ARG A 55 4.61 9.48 -12.77
CA ARG A 55 3.97 10.76 -12.49
C ARG A 55 2.59 10.82 -13.14
N GLN A 56 1.59 11.19 -12.36
CA GLN A 56 0.22 11.36 -12.80
C GLN A 56 -0.24 12.82 -12.65
N ASP A 57 -0.58 13.45 -13.78
CA ASP A 57 -1.03 14.84 -13.83
C ASP A 57 -2.56 14.98 -13.74
N ALA A 58 -3.05 16.22 -13.73
CA ALA A 58 -4.43 16.56 -13.35
C ALA A 58 -5.49 15.89 -14.23
N GLY A 59 -6.54 15.38 -13.60
CA GLY A 59 -7.67 14.71 -14.27
C GLY A 59 -7.29 13.45 -15.04
N SER A 60 -6.08 12.90 -14.84
CA SER A 60 -5.67 11.67 -15.52
C SER A 60 -6.04 10.42 -14.71
N SER A 61 -6.23 9.29 -15.41
CA SER A 61 -6.73 8.05 -14.82
C SER A 61 -5.87 6.85 -15.23
N ALA A 62 -5.54 5.98 -14.28
CA ALA A 62 -4.80 4.75 -14.56
C ALA A 62 -5.53 3.54 -13.98
N LEU A 63 -5.63 2.48 -14.78
CA LEU A 63 -6.28 1.24 -14.38
C LEU A 63 -5.36 0.05 -14.56
N PHE A 64 -5.22 -0.75 -13.51
CA PHE A 64 -4.55 -2.04 -13.51
C PHE A 64 -5.57 -3.10 -13.10
N GLU A 65 -5.94 -3.97 -14.04
CA GLU A 65 -7.00 -4.96 -13.83
C GLU A 65 -6.47 -6.37 -14.09
N THR A 66 -6.65 -7.28 -13.14
CA THR A 66 -6.29 -8.71 -13.24
C THR A 66 -4.82 -8.96 -13.66
N CYS A 67 -3.94 -8.04 -13.30
CA CYS A 67 -2.51 -8.15 -13.58
C CYS A 67 -1.80 -9.04 -12.55
N SER A 68 -0.71 -9.69 -12.96
CA SER A 68 0.06 -10.57 -12.06
C SER A 68 1.57 -10.48 -12.25
N ALA A 69 2.30 -10.58 -11.14
CA ALA A 69 3.76 -10.61 -11.14
C ALA A 69 4.28 -11.33 -9.90
N LYS A 70 5.59 -11.44 -9.73
CA LYS A 70 6.16 -11.80 -8.42
C LYS A 70 6.13 -10.61 -7.47
N VAL A 71 6.39 -9.41 -7.96
CA VAL A 71 6.44 -8.18 -7.16
C VAL A 71 5.66 -7.09 -7.89
N GLY A 72 4.65 -6.51 -7.25
CA GLY A 72 3.81 -5.48 -7.85
C GLY A 72 2.91 -6.06 -8.94
N GLY A 73 1.80 -6.69 -8.53
CA GLY A 73 0.94 -7.43 -9.45
C GLY A 73 0.39 -6.55 -10.57
N GLY A 74 -0.11 -5.37 -10.23
CA GLY A 74 -0.45 -4.32 -11.18
C GLY A 74 0.77 -3.56 -11.65
N ALA A 75 1.50 -2.94 -10.72
CA ALA A 75 2.68 -2.16 -11.03
C ALA A 75 3.80 -2.31 -10.00
N SER A 76 5.04 -2.15 -10.47
CA SER A 76 6.20 -1.97 -9.61
C SER A 76 6.94 -0.72 -10.06
N VAL A 77 7.04 0.24 -9.16
CA VAL A 77 7.57 1.58 -9.40
C VAL A 77 8.55 1.90 -8.28
N LYS A 78 9.57 2.72 -8.53
CA LYS A 78 10.38 3.25 -7.44
C LYS A 78 9.66 4.41 -6.77
N ASP A 79 9.43 5.49 -7.51
CA ASP A 79 8.79 6.71 -7.03
C ASP A 79 7.42 6.90 -7.72
N PHE A 80 6.33 6.71 -7.00
CA PHE A 80 4.97 6.88 -7.51
C PHE A 80 4.39 8.21 -7.03
N SER A 81 4.10 9.12 -7.95
CA SER A 81 3.65 10.48 -7.65
C SER A 81 2.31 10.79 -8.33
N GLN A 82 1.27 11.00 -7.53
CA GLN A 82 -0.01 11.56 -7.98
C GLN A 82 -0.06 13.03 -7.60
N GLU A 83 0.28 13.91 -8.53
CA GLU A 83 0.41 15.36 -8.28
C GLU A 83 -0.80 16.14 -8.75
N GLY A 84 -1.49 15.62 -9.77
CA GLY A 84 -2.58 16.33 -10.41
C GLY A 84 -3.91 16.17 -9.66
N PRO A 85 -4.60 17.26 -9.26
CA PRO A 85 -5.93 17.15 -8.68
C PRO A 85 -6.88 16.42 -9.64
N GLN A 86 -7.85 15.71 -9.06
CA GLN A 86 -8.81 14.85 -9.77
C GLN A 86 -8.17 13.69 -10.54
N SER A 87 -6.88 13.39 -10.31
CA SER A 87 -6.29 12.16 -10.82
C SER A 87 -6.71 10.96 -9.99
N CYS A 88 -6.85 9.80 -10.64
CA CYS A 88 -7.20 8.55 -9.98
C CYS A 88 -6.36 7.37 -10.48
N VAL A 89 -6.06 6.44 -9.58
CA VAL A 89 -5.44 5.16 -9.95
C VAL A 89 -6.20 4.00 -9.31
N ASN A 90 -6.54 3.01 -10.12
CA ASN A 90 -7.33 1.85 -9.68
C ASN A 90 -6.54 0.57 -9.93
N PHE A 91 -6.44 -0.26 -8.91
CA PHE A 91 -5.89 -1.61 -8.96
C PHE A 91 -7.00 -2.61 -8.58
N THR A 92 -7.40 -3.47 -9.51
CA THR A 92 -8.49 -4.41 -9.30
C THR A 92 -8.08 -5.84 -9.64
N GLY A 93 -8.20 -6.76 -8.68
CA GLY A 93 -7.94 -8.18 -8.91
C GLY A 93 -6.47 -8.52 -9.20
N CYS A 94 -5.54 -7.64 -8.83
CA CYS A 94 -4.11 -7.83 -9.09
C CYS A 94 -3.47 -8.79 -8.07
N ARG A 95 -2.50 -9.59 -8.51
CA ARG A 95 -1.88 -10.63 -7.66
C ARG A 95 -0.36 -10.63 -7.75
N ALA A 96 0.30 -10.76 -6.60
CA ALA A 96 1.75 -10.93 -6.52
C ALA A 96 2.20 -11.74 -5.31
N THR A 97 3.50 -12.03 -5.22
CA THR A 97 4.10 -12.47 -3.95
C THR A 97 4.12 -11.32 -2.95
N ASP A 98 4.55 -10.14 -3.39
CA ASP A 98 4.60 -8.89 -2.61
C ASP A 98 3.92 -7.75 -3.37
N GLY A 99 3.12 -6.93 -2.70
CA GLY A 99 2.37 -5.82 -3.29
C GLY A 99 1.40 -6.28 -4.37
N GLY A 100 0.23 -6.76 -3.98
CA GLY A 100 -0.73 -7.36 -4.92
C GLY A 100 -1.16 -6.38 -6.01
N GLY A 101 -1.51 -5.14 -5.65
CA GLY A 101 -1.76 -4.06 -6.59
C GLY A 101 -0.47 -3.35 -7.01
N LEU A 102 0.18 -2.68 -6.05
CA LEU A 102 1.33 -1.82 -6.28
C LEU A 102 2.48 -2.15 -5.32
N VAL A 103 3.68 -2.16 -5.86
CA VAL A 103 4.93 -2.01 -5.09
C VAL A 103 5.55 -0.67 -5.44
N ALA A 104 5.78 0.17 -4.44
CA ALA A 104 6.52 1.42 -4.53
C ALA A 104 7.69 1.43 -3.53
N GLU A 105 8.74 2.20 -3.78
CA GLU A 105 9.67 2.59 -2.71
C GLU A 105 9.09 3.78 -1.95
N SER A 106 8.64 4.79 -2.71
CA SER A 106 7.97 5.98 -2.22
C SER A 106 6.68 6.20 -2.98
N TYR A 107 5.60 6.53 -2.27
CA TYR A 107 4.34 6.95 -2.85
C TYR A 107 3.92 8.29 -2.26
N HIS A 108 3.92 9.32 -3.11
CA HIS A 108 3.39 10.63 -2.82
C HIS A 108 2.01 10.81 -3.46
N GLN A 109 1.02 11.13 -2.64
CA GLN A 109 -0.35 11.38 -3.09
C GLN A 109 -0.77 12.80 -2.68
N ALA A 110 -1.01 13.67 -3.66
CA ALA A 110 -1.46 15.03 -3.44
C ALA A 110 -2.94 15.12 -3.05
N ILE A 111 -3.33 16.26 -2.47
CA ILE A 111 -4.72 16.58 -2.13
C ILE A 111 -5.59 16.55 -3.39
N GLY A 112 -6.80 16.02 -3.27
CA GLY A 112 -7.77 15.95 -4.36
C GLY A 112 -7.49 14.84 -5.38
N THR A 113 -6.57 13.93 -5.08
CA THR A 113 -6.33 12.70 -5.86
C THR A 113 -6.92 11.48 -5.15
N SER A 114 -7.19 10.41 -5.89
CA SER A 114 -7.70 9.16 -5.32
C SER A 114 -6.91 7.93 -5.77
N ALA A 115 -6.89 6.91 -4.91
CA ALA A 115 -6.35 5.59 -5.23
C ALA A 115 -7.24 4.48 -4.67
N ASP A 116 -7.65 3.56 -5.53
CA ASP A 116 -8.49 2.43 -5.16
C ASP A 116 -7.74 1.11 -5.37
N PHE A 117 -7.74 0.27 -4.34
CA PHE A 117 -7.20 -1.08 -4.36
C PHE A 117 -8.32 -2.05 -4.00
N GLU A 118 -8.75 -2.84 -4.97
CA GLU A 118 -9.85 -3.78 -4.80
C GLU A 118 -9.43 -5.20 -5.14
N ASN A 119 -9.76 -6.16 -4.26
CA ASN A 119 -9.51 -7.59 -4.49
C ASN A 119 -8.05 -7.90 -4.86
N CYS A 120 -7.10 -7.11 -4.35
CA CYS A 120 -5.68 -7.30 -4.61
C CYS A 120 -5.08 -8.27 -3.57
N THR A 121 -4.15 -9.13 -4.00
CA THR A 121 -3.60 -10.17 -3.11
C THR A 121 -2.09 -10.28 -3.22
N ALA A 122 -1.41 -10.21 -2.08
CA ALA A 122 -0.03 -10.64 -1.89
C ALA A 122 -0.02 -12.05 -1.28
N GLU A 123 0.28 -13.08 -2.07
CA GLU A 123 0.04 -14.49 -1.69
C GLU A 123 0.89 -14.98 -0.52
N ARG A 124 2.10 -14.43 -0.35
CA ARG A 124 3.06 -14.87 0.68
C ARG A 124 3.75 -13.72 1.39
N GLY A 125 3.64 -12.53 0.84
CA GLY A 125 4.34 -11.33 1.26
C GLY A 125 3.40 -10.30 1.84
N GLU A 126 3.74 -9.05 1.62
CA GLU A 126 3.13 -7.93 2.32
C GLU A 126 2.37 -7.00 1.37
N GLY A 127 1.41 -6.24 1.92
CA GLY A 127 0.71 -5.19 1.18
C GLY A 127 -0.21 -5.74 0.09
N GLY A 128 -1.37 -6.27 0.47
CA GLY A 128 -2.26 -6.91 -0.51
C GLY A 128 -2.70 -5.93 -1.60
N GLY A 129 -3.04 -4.70 -1.24
CA GLY A 129 -3.20 -3.59 -2.17
C GLY A 129 -1.87 -2.91 -2.50
N LEU A 130 -1.23 -2.36 -1.47
CA LEU A 130 -0.03 -1.53 -1.58
C LEU A 130 1.08 -2.03 -0.63
N TYR A 131 2.27 -2.25 -1.18
CA TYR A 131 3.50 -2.37 -0.42
C TYR A 131 4.41 -1.18 -0.74
N THR A 132 4.79 -0.41 0.27
CA THR A 132 5.70 0.73 0.11
C THR A 132 6.70 0.84 1.26
N THR A 133 7.78 1.61 1.09
CA THR A 133 8.63 1.99 2.23
C THR A 133 8.10 3.27 2.86
N MET A 134 7.75 4.25 2.02
CA MET A 134 7.22 5.54 2.44
C MET A 134 5.90 5.83 1.74
N LEU A 135 4.91 6.29 2.51
CA LEU A 135 3.64 6.78 2.03
C LEU A 135 3.43 8.20 2.57
N ASP A 136 3.34 9.21 1.70
CA ASP A 136 2.81 10.54 2.02
C ASP A 136 1.42 10.65 1.38
N GLY A 137 0.40 10.26 2.14
CA GLY A 137 -0.98 10.15 1.67
C GLY A 137 -1.82 11.37 2.04
N ARG A 138 -2.01 12.32 1.11
CA ARG A 138 -2.84 13.52 1.32
C ARG A 138 -4.16 13.53 0.55
N GLY A 139 -4.36 12.54 -0.32
CA GLY A 139 -5.59 12.33 -1.07
C GLY A 139 -6.55 11.36 -0.37
N SER A 140 -7.39 10.68 -1.15
CA SER A 140 -8.16 9.54 -0.66
C SER A 140 -7.54 8.22 -1.11
N MET A 141 -7.48 7.25 -0.21
CA MET A 141 -7.12 5.87 -0.54
C MET A 141 -8.17 4.91 -0.01
N HIS A 142 -8.61 3.97 -0.84
CA HIS A 142 -9.52 2.92 -0.43
C HIS A 142 -8.92 1.55 -0.72
N PHE A 143 -8.92 0.70 0.30
CA PHE A 143 -8.49 -0.69 0.21
C PHE A 143 -9.69 -1.57 0.53
N ARG A 144 -10.19 -2.32 -0.46
CA ARG A 144 -11.35 -3.20 -0.32
C ARG A 144 -11.00 -4.64 -0.65
N ALA A 145 -11.29 -5.54 0.28
CA ALA A 145 -11.13 -6.99 0.12
C ALA A 145 -9.69 -7.38 -0.30
N CYS A 146 -8.70 -6.64 0.19
CA CYS A 146 -7.29 -6.92 -0.07
C CYS A 146 -6.74 -7.95 0.94
N GLY A 147 -5.82 -8.80 0.50
CA GLY A 147 -5.28 -9.90 1.30
C GLY A 147 -3.75 -10.00 1.23
N ALA A 148 -3.10 -10.23 2.37
CA ALA A 148 -1.66 -10.44 2.43
C ALA A 148 -1.24 -11.34 3.60
N ARG A 149 0.04 -11.68 3.72
CA ARG A 149 0.59 -12.19 4.98
C ARG A 149 0.63 -11.08 6.03
N ALA A 150 1.11 -9.89 5.67
CA ALA A 150 1.07 -8.72 6.54
C ALA A 150 0.58 -7.48 5.78
N GLY A 151 -0.31 -6.70 6.39
CA GLY A 151 -0.85 -5.50 5.76
C GLY A 151 -1.80 -5.86 4.63
N GLY A 152 -2.99 -6.36 4.96
CA GLY A 152 -3.94 -6.86 3.97
C GLY A 152 -4.28 -5.81 2.92
N GLY A 153 -4.51 -4.56 3.33
CA GLY A 153 -4.57 -3.41 2.43
C GLY A 153 -3.19 -2.83 2.13
N LEU A 154 -2.47 -2.41 3.18
CA LEU A 154 -1.23 -1.65 3.11
C LEU A 154 -0.15 -2.25 4.01
N SER A 155 1.07 -2.41 3.50
CA SER A 155 2.27 -2.57 4.33
C SER A 155 3.25 -1.43 4.04
N THR A 156 3.73 -0.77 5.10
CA THR A 156 4.67 0.36 4.99
C THR A 156 5.69 0.38 6.14
N SER A 157 6.80 1.10 5.96
CA SER A 157 7.67 1.49 7.08
C SER A 157 7.30 2.88 7.60
N GLU A 158 6.94 3.79 6.72
CA GLU A 158 6.58 5.16 7.09
C GLU A 158 5.22 5.49 6.49
N LEU A 159 4.27 5.77 7.37
CA LEU A 159 2.95 6.29 7.01
C LEU A 159 2.88 7.75 7.47
N ASP A 160 2.92 8.66 6.52
CA ASP A 160 2.76 10.10 6.72
C ASP A 160 1.57 10.60 5.89
N GLY A 161 1.08 11.79 6.20
CA GLY A 161 0.08 12.51 5.43
C GLY A 161 -1.09 12.97 6.27
N ASN A 162 -2.06 13.57 5.59
CA ASN A 162 -3.24 14.16 6.20
C ASN A 162 -4.51 13.87 5.39
N GLY A 163 -4.47 12.84 4.55
CA GLY A 163 -5.56 12.42 3.69
C GLY A 163 -6.62 11.56 4.40
N SER A 164 -7.41 10.86 3.62
CA SER A 164 -8.38 9.89 4.12
C SER A 164 -8.05 8.50 3.60
N MET A 165 -7.87 7.53 4.49
CA MET A 165 -7.65 6.14 4.11
C MET A 165 -8.73 5.25 4.73
N ARG A 166 -9.40 4.47 3.88
CA ARG A 166 -10.42 3.49 4.29
C ARG A 166 -9.95 2.08 3.96
N PHE A 167 -10.13 1.18 4.92
CA PHE A 167 -9.82 -0.24 4.79
C PHE A 167 -11.09 -1.03 5.06
N GLU A 168 -11.60 -1.73 4.06
CA GLU A 168 -12.84 -2.49 4.14
C GLU A 168 -12.57 -3.96 3.83
N THR A 169 -12.91 -4.86 4.75
CA THR A 169 -12.83 -6.32 4.57
C THR A 169 -11.42 -6.86 4.24
N CYS A 170 -10.38 -6.10 4.57
CA CYS A 170 -9.00 -6.52 4.36
C CYS A 170 -8.56 -7.62 5.34
N ARG A 171 -7.68 -8.51 4.91
CA ARG A 171 -7.28 -9.70 5.69
C ARG A 171 -5.78 -9.91 5.67
N ALA A 172 -5.21 -10.23 6.83
CA ALA A 172 -3.81 -10.61 6.94
C ALA A 172 -3.54 -11.61 8.08
N GLU A 173 -2.30 -12.02 8.24
CA GLU A 173 -1.84 -12.65 9.48
C GLU A 173 -1.56 -11.59 10.55
N ALA A 174 -0.92 -10.48 10.16
CA ALA A 174 -0.72 -9.29 10.98
C ALA A 174 -1.13 -8.01 10.24
N GLY A 175 -1.87 -7.12 10.89
CA GLY A 175 -2.29 -5.86 10.29
C GLY A 175 -3.31 -6.09 9.16
N GLY A 176 -4.54 -6.46 9.50
CA GLY A 176 -5.55 -6.81 8.50
C GLY A 176 -5.80 -5.69 7.49
N GLY A 177 -5.89 -4.44 7.95
CA GLY A 177 -5.85 -3.25 7.10
C GLY A 177 -4.41 -2.80 6.81
N ILE A 178 -3.69 -2.35 7.83
CA ILE A 178 -2.34 -1.78 7.76
C ILE A 178 -1.35 -2.61 8.58
N ASN A 179 -0.17 -2.88 8.03
CA ASN A 179 1.00 -3.33 8.76
C ASN A 179 2.12 -2.29 8.65
N VAL A 180 2.59 -1.80 9.80
CA VAL A 180 3.77 -0.94 9.90
C VAL A 180 4.95 -1.80 10.33
N ARG A 181 5.94 -1.90 9.44
CA ARG A 181 7.11 -2.78 9.63
C ARG A 181 7.94 -2.35 10.86
N PRO A 182 8.70 -3.28 11.47
CA PRO A 182 9.52 -2.96 12.64
C PRO A 182 10.42 -1.75 12.45
N GLY A 183 10.45 -0.86 13.44
CA GLY A 183 11.18 0.41 13.37
C GLY A 183 10.51 1.48 12.50
N GLY A 184 9.32 1.19 11.97
CA GLY A 184 8.51 2.12 11.22
C GLY A 184 7.76 3.12 12.10
N ARG A 185 7.17 4.12 11.45
CA ARG A 185 6.44 5.22 12.10
C ARG A 185 5.10 5.48 11.43
N VAL A 186 4.15 5.99 12.22
CA VAL A 186 2.88 6.53 11.74
C VAL A 186 2.78 7.98 12.21
N GLN A 187 2.73 8.91 11.26
CA GLN A 187 2.50 10.34 11.44
C GLN A 187 1.36 10.76 10.51
N HIS A 188 0.14 10.32 10.79
CA HIS A 188 -1.01 10.61 9.93
C HIS A 188 -1.99 11.54 10.64
N GLY A 189 -2.13 12.77 10.14
CA GLY A 189 -3.02 13.79 10.71
C GLY A 189 -4.45 13.80 10.13
N GLY A 190 -4.73 12.92 9.17
CA GLY A 190 -6.04 12.80 8.52
C GLY A 190 -6.89 11.66 9.11
N SER A 191 -7.81 11.10 8.32
CA SER A 191 -8.68 10.01 8.79
C SER A 191 -8.19 8.63 8.36
N LEU A 192 -8.24 7.68 9.30
CA LEU A 192 -8.02 6.25 9.06
C LEU A 192 -9.28 5.50 9.50
N GLU A 193 -9.97 4.85 8.57
CA GLU A 193 -11.19 4.07 8.83
C GLU A 193 -10.95 2.59 8.56
N PHE A 194 -11.33 1.74 9.51
CA PHE A 194 -11.22 0.29 9.39
C PHE A 194 -12.59 -0.35 9.58
N GLN A 195 -13.06 -1.07 8.56
CA GLN A 195 -14.34 -1.76 8.57
C GLN A 195 -14.11 -3.23 8.25
N ALA A 196 -14.54 -4.12 9.15
CA ALA A 196 -14.50 -5.58 8.98
C ALA A 196 -13.11 -6.13 8.57
N CYS A 197 -12.02 -5.47 8.98
CA CYS A 197 -10.66 -5.95 8.73
C CYS A 197 -10.28 -7.01 9.77
N ASN A 198 -9.63 -8.09 9.32
CA ASN A 198 -9.32 -9.23 10.17
C ASN A 198 -7.83 -9.62 10.07
N ALA A 199 -7.25 -9.98 11.22
CA ALA A 199 -5.89 -10.52 11.29
C ALA A 199 -5.91 -11.85 12.05
N SER A 200 -5.24 -12.88 11.54
CA SER A 200 -5.22 -14.20 12.21
C SER A 200 -4.33 -14.25 13.45
N PHE A 201 -3.37 -13.34 13.61
CA PHE A 201 -2.53 -13.25 14.79
C PHE A 201 -2.69 -11.93 15.55
N THR A 202 -2.59 -10.77 14.88
CA THR A 202 -2.60 -9.48 15.60
C THR A 202 -2.98 -8.28 14.71
N GLY A 203 -3.65 -7.29 15.31
CA GLY A 203 -4.00 -6.01 14.68
C GLY A 203 -4.96 -6.14 13.50
N GLY A 204 -6.25 -6.40 13.77
CA GLY A 204 -7.27 -6.53 12.73
C GLY A 204 -7.36 -5.31 11.79
N GLY A 205 -7.33 -4.10 12.34
CA GLY A 205 -7.23 -2.86 11.57
C GLY A 205 -5.78 -2.49 11.26
N LEU A 206 -5.01 -2.16 12.29
CA LEU A 206 -3.61 -1.75 12.19
C LEU A 206 -2.75 -2.59 13.12
N TYR A 207 -1.58 -3.01 12.62
CA TYR A 207 -0.50 -3.54 13.43
C TYR A 207 0.75 -2.67 13.25
N SER A 208 1.42 -2.36 14.35
CA SER A 208 2.70 -1.67 14.38
C SER A 208 3.53 -2.24 15.53
N SER A 209 4.77 -2.62 15.25
CA SER A 209 5.73 -3.04 16.28
C SER A 209 6.83 -1.99 16.39
N ALA A 210 6.98 -1.38 17.57
CA ALA A 210 8.14 -0.53 17.83
C ALA A 210 9.42 -1.34 17.67
N GLY A 211 10.45 -0.71 17.09
CA GLY A 211 11.80 -1.23 17.19
C GLY A 211 12.26 -1.24 18.66
N PRO A 212 13.24 -2.08 19.02
CA PRO A 212 13.84 -2.01 20.35
C PRO A 212 14.44 -0.61 20.59
N GLY A 213 13.88 0.13 21.55
CA GLY A 213 14.47 1.39 22.06
C GLY A 213 13.73 2.71 21.77
N GLU A 214 12.63 2.70 21.01
CA GLU A 214 11.87 3.94 20.70
C GLU A 214 10.60 4.05 21.56
N PRO A 215 10.36 5.17 22.27
CA PRO A 215 9.12 5.41 23.00
C PRO A 215 7.94 5.63 22.03
N TYR A 216 6.88 4.87 22.21
CA TYR A 216 5.62 5.00 21.47
C TYR A 216 4.91 6.32 21.84
N THR A 217 4.63 7.18 20.85
CA THR A 217 3.62 8.23 20.96
C THR A 217 2.61 8.03 19.83
N SER A 218 1.48 7.40 20.11
CA SER A 218 0.34 7.40 19.19
C SER A 218 -0.82 8.12 19.87
N GLU A 219 -1.16 9.31 19.38
CA GLU A 219 -2.45 9.95 19.70
C GLU A 219 -3.48 9.46 18.69
N PHE A 220 -4.26 8.44 19.06
CA PHE A 220 -5.46 8.05 18.30
C PHE A 220 -6.68 8.69 18.96
N VAL A 221 -7.26 9.71 18.32
CA VAL A 221 -8.58 10.21 18.69
C VAL A 221 -9.61 9.36 17.94
N SER A 222 -10.22 8.41 18.65
CA SER A 222 -11.33 7.62 18.10
C SER A 222 -12.61 8.47 18.11
N PRO A 223 -13.34 8.61 16.99
CA PRO A 223 -14.72 9.09 17.05
C PRO A 223 -15.59 8.00 17.70
N ALA A 224 -16.38 8.39 18.69
CA ALA A 224 -17.23 7.51 19.49
C ALA A 224 -18.04 6.53 18.62
N ALA A 225 -17.82 5.23 18.81
CA ALA A 225 -18.69 4.20 18.26
C ALA A 225 -19.97 4.10 19.12
N PRO A 226 -21.15 3.88 18.50
CA PRO A 226 -22.34 3.50 19.27
C PRO A 226 -22.12 2.11 19.87
N GLU A 227 -22.52 1.97 21.13
CA GLU A 227 -22.39 0.74 21.93
C GLU A 227 -22.99 -0.46 21.19
N THR A 228 -22.16 -1.48 20.89
CA THR A 228 -22.35 -2.88 21.30
C THR A 228 -21.31 -3.80 20.63
N LEU A 229 -20.62 -4.57 21.47
CA LEU A 229 -19.92 -5.84 21.19
C LEU A 229 -18.70 -5.81 20.26
N PHE A 230 -17.50 -5.66 20.83
CA PHE A 230 -16.49 -6.74 20.94
C PHE A 230 -15.34 -6.29 21.86
N GLU A 231 -14.97 -7.17 22.79
CA GLU A 231 -13.97 -7.00 23.85
C GLU A 231 -12.52 -6.91 23.34
N ASP A 232 -11.66 -6.40 24.22
CA ASP A 232 -10.19 -6.33 24.19
C ASP A 232 -9.51 -5.28 23.29
N VAL A 233 -9.65 -4.02 23.70
CA VAL A 233 -8.56 -3.04 23.58
C VAL A 233 -7.78 -3.03 24.91
N LYS A 234 -6.75 -3.88 25.04
CA LYS A 234 -5.78 -3.78 26.15
C LYS A 234 -4.65 -2.82 25.77
N PHE A 235 -4.80 -1.56 26.17
CA PHE A 235 -3.66 -0.63 26.25
C PHE A 235 -2.88 -0.90 27.54
N GLY A 236 -1.60 -1.23 27.40
CA GLY A 236 -0.66 -1.35 28.51
C GLY A 236 -0.44 0.01 29.18
N ALA A 237 -0.56 0.02 30.51
CA ALA A 237 -0.53 1.18 31.38
C ALA A 237 0.78 1.98 31.32
N ALA A 238 0.66 3.31 31.32
CA ALA A 238 1.66 4.22 31.88
C ALA A 238 1.03 4.95 33.08
N LEU A 239 1.05 4.30 34.24
CA LEU A 239 0.78 4.96 35.53
C LEU A 239 2.02 5.79 35.89
N LYS A 240 1.95 7.11 35.73
CA LYS A 240 2.81 8.05 36.47
C LYS A 240 2.06 8.49 37.71
N ALA A 241 2.45 7.96 38.86
CA ALA A 241 2.03 8.47 40.16
C ALA A 241 2.68 9.84 40.40
N HIS A 242 1.86 10.86 40.63
CA HIS A 242 2.30 12.08 41.30
C HIS A 242 2.62 11.74 42.76
N GLY A 243 3.88 11.88 43.15
CA GLY A 243 4.31 11.90 44.54
C GLY A 243 4.77 13.30 44.89
N THR A 244 3.92 14.04 45.59
CA THR A 244 4.30 15.23 46.36
C THR A 244 4.96 14.79 47.67
N SER A 245 6.13 15.35 47.97
CA SER A 245 6.52 15.82 49.30
C SER A 245 7.64 16.83 49.14
#